data_AF-A0A1F2UBS6-F1
#
_entry.id   AF-A0A1F2UBS6-F1
#
_cell.length_a   1.000
_cell.length_b   1.000
_cell.length_c   1.000
_cell.angle_alpha   90.00
_cell.angle_beta   90.00
_cell.angle_gamma   90.00
#
_symmetry.space_group_name_H-M   'P 1'
#
loop_
_entity.id
_entity.type
_entity.pdbx_description
1 polymer ?
#
loop_
_entity_poly.entity_id
_entity_poly.type
_entity_poly.pdbx_seq_one_letter_code
_entity_poly.pdbx_strand_id
1 'polypeptide(L)' 'MAEPRIVIEPDPVIEVFKKDIDRTLLRANLKLSPEERLRKMQSAVRSVRVLREAYTKSRP' A
#
# COMPACT_ATOMS: atom_id res chain seq x y z
N MET A 1 -11.08 11.37 -28.37
CA MET A 1 -12.27 10.89 -27.62
C MET A 1 -12.08 11.33 -26.19
N ALA A 2 -13.06 11.98 -25.55
CA ALA A 2 -12.92 12.37 -24.15
C ALA A 2 -13.07 11.10 -23.28
N GLU A 3 -12.12 10.86 -22.38
CA GLU A 3 -12.21 9.74 -21.43
C GLU A 3 -13.38 9.98 -20.45
N PRO A 4 -14.17 8.94 -20.14
CA PRO A 4 -15.25 9.06 -19.17
C PRO A 4 -14.69 9.35 -17.78
N ARG A 5 -15.13 10.46 -17.18
CA ARG A 5 -14.77 10.84 -15.82
C ARG A 5 -15.70 10.14 -14.83
N ILE A 6 -15.16 9.23 -14.02
CA ILE A 6 -15.91 8.62 -12.92
C ILE A 6 -16.09 9.67 -11.83
N VAL A 7 -17.33 10.11 -11.60
CA VAL A 7 -17.71 10.97 -10.49
C VAL A 7 -18.32 10.07 -9.41
N ILE A 8 -17.69 10.05 -8.23
CA ILE A 8 -18.20 9.33 -7.06
C ILE A 8 -18.63 10.39 -6.06
N GLU A 9 -19.93 10.45 -5.75
CA GLU A 9 -20.44 11.34 -4.72
C GLU A 9 -19.92 10.89 -3.34
N PRO A 10 -19.43 11.81 -2.49
CA PRO A 10 -18.97 11.46 -1.15
C PRO A 10 -20.12 10.93 -0.28
N ASP A 11 -19.95 9.73 0.25
CA ASP A 11 -20.88 9.12 1.21
C ASP A 11 -20.39 9.37 2.65
N PRO A 12 -21.25 9.85 3.56
CA PRO A 12 -20.85 10.20 4.92
C PRO A 12 -20.31 9.00 5.73
N VAL A 13 -20.83 7.80 5.51
CA VAL A 13 -20.32 6.56 6.14
C VAL A 13 -18.92 6.27 5.61
N ILE A 14 -18.71 6.38 4.30
CA ILE A 14 -17.40 6.15 3.67
C ILE A 14 -16.36 7.15 4.18
N GLU A 15 -16.70 8.43 4.29
CA GLU A 15 -15.77 9.45 4.79
C GLU A 15 -15.36 9.21 6.25
N VAL A 16 -16.28 8.72 7.10
CA VAL A 16 -15.96 8.32 8.48
C VAL A 16 -14.91 7.21 8.51
N PHE A 17 -15.02 6.19 7.65
CA PHE A 17 -14.04 5.10 7.58
C PHE A 17 -12.72 5.53 6.92
N LYS A 18 -12.74 6.51 6.02
CA LYS A 18 -11.53 7.02 5.34
C LYS A 18 -10.64 7.88 6.22
N LYS A 19 -11.19 8.51 7.28
CA LYS A 19 -10.50 9.55 8.05
C LYS A 19 -9.14 9.09 8.61
N ASP A 20 -9.03 7.82 9.00
CA ASP A 20 -7.84 7.24 9.63
C ASP A 20 -6.99 6.43 8.64
N ILE A 21 -7.31 6.46 7.35
CA ILE A 21 -6.55 5.74 6.31
C ILE A 21 -5.41 6.62 5.81
N ASP A 22 -4.17 6.23 6.12
CA ASP A 22 -2.99 6.80 5.47
C ASP A 22 -2.90 6.31 4.00
N ARG A 23 -3.11 7.26 3.08
CA ARG A 23 -3.08 7.01 1.63
C ARG A 23 -1.71 7.24 1.00
N THR A 24 -0.69 7.59 1.78
CA THR A 24 0.65 7.95 1.28
C THR A 24 1.28 6.81 0.49
N LEU A 25 1.36 5.62 1.09
CA LEU A 25 1.91 4.44 0.40
C LEU A 25 1.03 3.96 -0.76
N LEU A 26 -0.29 4.10 -0.62
CA LEU A 26 -1.26 3.71 -1.64
C LEU A 26 -1.07 4.55 -2.91
N ARG A 27 -1.01 5.86 -2.76
CA ARG A 27 -0.73 6.80 -3.86
C ARG A 27 0.65 6.58 -4.47
N ALA A 28 1.68 6.35 -3.65
CA ALA A 28 3.03 6.07 -4.15
C ALA A 28 3.07 4.79 -4.99
N ASN A 29 2.39 3.73 -4.56
CA ASN A 29 2.35 2.46 -5.29
C ASN A 29 1.50 2.51 -6.56
N LEU A 30 0.45 3.34 -6.61
CA LEU A 30 -0.38 3.51 -7.81
C LEU A 30 0.34 4.24 -8.94
N LYS A 31 1.41 5.00 -8.64
CA LYS A 31 2.28 5.62 -9.65
C LYS A 31 3.24 4.62 -10.31
N LEU A 32 3.43 3.45 -9.71
CA LEU A 32 4.32 2.42 -10.23
C LEU A 32 3.59 1.55 -11.26
N SER A 33 4.35 1.03 -12.23
CA SER A 33 3.88 -0.03 -13.11
C SER A 33 3.53 -1.28 -12.29
N PRO A 34 2.67 -2.18 -12.82
CA PRO A 34 2.36 -3.44 -12.14
C PRO A 34 3.60 -4.25 -11.75
N GLU A 35 4.61 -4.28 -12.63
CA GLU A 35 5.84 -5.03 -12.43
C GLU A 35 6.73 -4.40 -11.33
N GLU A 36 6.85 -3.07 -11.34
CA GLU A 36 7.58 -2.32 -10.31
C GLU A 36 6.95 -2.51 -8.92
N ARG A 37 5.61 -2.48 -8.86
CA ARG A 37 4.86 -2.73 -7.62
C ARG A 37 5.12 -4.14 -7.11
N LEU A 38 5.17 -5.14 -7.98
CA LEU A 38 5.50 -6.52 -7.61
C LEU A 38 6.94 -6.63 -7.07
N ARG A 39 7.92 -6.05 -7.76
CA ARG A 39 9.32 -6.01 -7.30
C ARG A 39 9.46 -5.36 -5.93
N LYS A 40 8.78 -4.22 -5.72
CA LYS A 40 8.76 -3.50 -4.45
C LYS A 40 8.18 -4.36 -3.33
N MET A 41 7.07 -5.05 -3.58
CA MET A 41 6.46 -5.99 -2.63
C MET A 41 7.41 -7.13 -2.27
N GLN A 42 8.04 -7.78 -3.26
CA GLN A 42 9.00 -8.85 -3.02
C GLN A 42 10.18 -8.37 -2.16
N SER A 43 10.68 -7.15 -2.40
CA SER A 43 11.73 -6.55 -1.59
C SER A 43 11.29 -6.37 -0.13
N ALA A 44 10.11 -5.79 0.09
CA ALA A 44 9.56 -5.61 1.42
C ALA A 44 9.39 -6.93 2.19
N VAL A 45 8.86 -7.97 1.53
CA VAL A 45 8.73 -9.31 2.14
C VAL A 45 10.09 -9.89 2.54
N ARG A 46 11.12 -9.75 1.69
CA ARG A 46 12.48 -10.19 2.03
C ARG A 46 13.02 -9.44 3.24
N SER A 47 12.84 -8.12 3.32
CA SER A 47 13.29 -7.32 4.46
C SER A 47 12.62 -7.74 5.77
N VAL A 48 11.30 -7.95 5.75
CA VAL A 48 10.56 -8.42 6.94
C VAL A 48 11.05 -9.80 7.38
N ARG A 49 11.30 -10.71 6.42
CA ARG A 49 11.83 -12.04 6.73
C ARG A 49 13.19 -11.96 7.43
N VAL A 50 14.11 -11.14 6.93
CA VAL A 50 15.44 -10.94 7.56
C VAL A 50 15.29 -10.40 8.98
N LEU A 51 14.44 -9.39 9.20
CA LEU A 51 14.21 -8.84 10.53
C LEU A 51 13.62 -9.88 11.50
N ARG A 52 12.67 -10.69 11.01
CA ARG A 52 12.06 -11.77 11.80
C ARG A 52 13.10 -12.83 12.19
N GLU A 53 13.93 -13.26 11.25
CA GLU A 53 15.01 -14.24 11.52
C GLU A 53 16.00 -13.69 12.55
N ALA A 54 16.41 -12.42 12.42
CA ALA A 54 17.28 -11.76 13.39
C ALA A 54 16.64 -11.72 14.80
N TYR A 55 15.37 -11.31 14.89
CA TYR A 55 14.63 -11.28 16.16
C TYR A 55 14.56 -12.65 16.83
N THR A 56 14.32 -13.72 16.06
CA THR A 56 14.28 -15.07 16.60
C THR A 56 15.63 -15.54 17.13
N LYS A 57 16.74 -15.15 16.49
CA LYS A 57 18.11 -15.50 16.92
C LYS A 57 18.55 -14.71 18.15
N SER A 58 18.04 -13.48 18.34
CA SER A 58 18.37 -12.64 19.48
C SER A 58 17.53 -12.91 20.74
N ARG A 59 16.57 -13.84 20.67
CA ARG A 59 15.73 -14.20 21.82
C ARG A 59 16.53 -15.16 22.73
N PRO A 60 16.65 -14.87 24.03
CA PRO A 60 17.35 -15.73 24.97
C PRO A 60 16.65 -17.08 25.19
#